data_AF-A0A977KU53-F1
#
_entry.id   AF-A0A977KU53-F1
#
_cell.length_a   1.000
_cell.length_b   1.000
_cell.length_c   1.000
_cell.angle_alpha   90.00
_cell.angle_beta   90.00
_cell.angle_gamma   90.00
#
_symmetry.space_group_name_H-M   'P 1'
#
loop_
_entity.id
_entity.type
_entity.pdbx_description
1 polymer ?
#
loop_
_entity_poly.entity_id
_entity_poly.type
_entity_poly.pdbx_seq_one_letter_code
_entity_poly.pdbx_strand_id
1 'polypeptide(L)'
;MWLFLFLLGFITYFVVKSSAANVTRTPVWLLWFVLMIPALIWTLWSVVYGEDQPLPLLLILGPFLVCPGLYWWLVQKGRITPEKKEETSLNPGSEEDKTTTDTKIRPINVQEEKSLRDCFPWGVYYLQQLDYRPQAILCRGKLQTAPEMAYERIKDNVENVFGDRFLVLFQESLQGQPFFALIPNPVTESQPETTSEPLSRPWIALALLVMTIFTTTLIGAEMSGVTSKELQADPMVLSQGLPYALGIISILGIHELSHYLTAIYYKVRTTLPYFIPIPFFLGTFGAFIQMKSPVPHRRALFDVAIAGPLGGLVIALPLLYWGLSQSSVVPISSQGTLIQFQALDPRFSVLLSLISKLALGATLKPGMALDLHPLAIAGYIGIIVTALNLMPFGQLDGGHIIHAMLGQRVAIIVGQMTRIVVVILAFIRRDFFLWAIILLLMPVSDQPALNDVTELDNRRDFLGIFAMVILVSILLPLPKVVAAWLGI
;
A
#
# COMPACT_ATOMS: atom_id res chain seq x y z
N MET A 1 8.54 18.55 18.19
CA MET A 1 7.33 17.96 18.81
C MET A 1 6.03 18.64 18.40
N TRP A 2 5.87 19.96 18.60
CA TRP A 2 4.63 20.69 18.29
C TRP A 2 4.21 20.65 16.80
N LEU A 3 5.17 20.78 15.89
CA LEU A 3 4.92 20.67 14.44
C LEU A 3 4.41 19.27 14.06
N PHE A 4 4.97 18.22 14.69
CA PHE A 4 4.54 16.84 14.49
C PHE A 4 3.12 16.60 15.01
N LEU A 5 2.76 17.10 16.20
CA LEU A 5 1.41 16.99 16.73
C LEU A 5 0.39 17.76 15.87
N PHE A 6 0.77 18.93 15.36
CA PHE A 6 -0.07 19.69 14.44
C PHE A 6 -0.33 18.95 13.13
N LEU A 7 0.73 18.42 12.50
CA LEU A 7 0.64 17.66 11.26
C LEU A 7 -0.15 16.36 11.44
N LEU A 8 0.12 15.62 12.52
CA LEU A 8 -0.60 14.40 12.88
C LEU A 8 -2.08 14.70 13.15
N GLY A 9 -2.39 15.78 13.88
CA GLY A 9 -3.75 16.23 14.15
C GLY A 9 -4.51 16.59 12.87
N PHE A 10 -3.87 17.30 11.94
CA PHE A 10 -4.48 17.67 10.67
C PHE A 10 -4.77 16.44 9.78
N ILE A 11 -3.79 15.53 9.64
CA ILE A 11 -3.94 14.30 8.86
C ILE A 11 -5.03 13.41 9.44
N THR A 12 -4.99 13.15 10.75
CA THR A 12 -5.98 12.30 11.43
C THR A 12 -7.39 12.87 11.31
N TYR A 13 -7.57 14.19 11.39
CA TYR A 13 -8.88 14.81 11.22
C TYR A 13 -9.46 14.56 9.83
N PHE A 14 -8.64 14.73 8.78
CA PHE A 14 -9.08 14.53 7.40
C PHE A 14 -9.41 13.05 7.12
N VAL A 15 -8.61 12.13 7.66
CA VAL A 15 -8.85 10.68 7.56
C VAL A 15 -10.13 10.27 8.28
N VAL A 16 -10.39 10.77 9.49
CA VAL A 16 -11.64 10.46 10.21
C VAL A 16 -12.84 11.07 9.49
N LYS A 17 -12.70 12.28 8.93
CA LYS A 17 -13.74 12.93 8.14
C LYS A 17 -14.08 12.11 6.89
N SER A 18 -13.10 11.61 6.15
CA SER A 18 -13.35 10.84 4.92
C SER A 18 -13.87 9.43 5.20
N SER A 19 -13.40 8.77 6.26
CA SER A 19 -13.74 7.38 6.59
C SER A 19 -15.02 7.21 7.40
N ALA A 20 -15.30 8.11 8.35
CA ALA A 20 -16.37 7.92 9.33
C ALA A 20 -17.62 8.79 9.08
N ALA A 21 -17.52 9.89 8.33
CA ALA A 21 -18.63 10.83 8.15
C ALA A 21 -19.87 10.20 7.49
N ASN A 22 -19.68 9.19 6.65
CA ASN A 22 -20.78 8.50 5.95
C ASN A 22 -21.27 7.23 6.68
N VAL A 23 -20.62 6.83 7.77
CA VAL A 23 -20.87 5.55 8.46
C VAL A 23 -21.62 5.74 9.78
N THR A 24 -21.41 6.88 10.44
CA THR A 24 -21.94 7.15 11.79
C THR A 24 -22.40 8.60 11.95
N ARG A 25 -23.45 8.80 12.76
CA ARG A 25 -23.92 10.12 13.21
C ARG A 25 -23.03 10.73 14.32
N THR A 26 -22.05 9.99 14.84
CA THR A 26 -21.13 10.56 15.83
C THR A 26 -20.30 11.67 15.20
N PRO A 27 -20.20 12.84 15.84
CA PRO A 27 -19.58 14.00 15.23
C PRO A 27 -18.05 13.79 15.09
N VAL A 28 -17.51 14.17 13.92
CA VAL A 28 -16.12 13.85 13.51
C VAL A 28 -15.07 14.33 14.51
N TRP A 29 -15.25 15.51 15.10
CA TRP A 29 -14.34 16.05 16.12
C TRP A 29 -14.18 15.13 17.35
N LEU A 30 -15.23 14.40 17.74
CA LEU A 30 -15.21 13.50 18.89
C LEU A 30 -14.39 12.24 18.57
N LEU A 31 -14.63 11.66 17.40
CA LEU A 31 -13.88 10.50 16.91
C LEU A 31 -12.39 10.84 16.71
N TRP A 32 -12.12 12.02 16.15
CA TRP A 32 -10.77 12.56 16.02
C TRP A 32 -10.09 12.75 17.38
N PHE A 33 -10.80 13.34 18.34
CA PHE A 33 -10.25 13.59 19.67
C PHE A 33 -9.85 12.28 20.34
N VAL A 34 -10.69 11.25 20.30
CA VAL A 34 -10.39 9.93 20.87
C VAL A 34 -9.11 9.32 20.29
N LEU A 35 -8.88 9.46 18.98
CA LEU A 35 -7.66 8.99 18.31
C LEU A 35 -6.43 9.84 18.65
N MET A 36 -6.61 11.12 18.99
CA MET A 36 -5.52 12.02 19.37
C MET A 36 -5.11 11.93 20.85
N ILE A 37 -5.91 11.30 21.72
CA ILE A 37 -5.62 11.15 23.16
C ILE A 37 -4.20 10.60 23.43
N PRO A 38 -3.73 9.52 22.77
CA PRO A 38 -2.36 9.02 23.02
C PRO A 38 -1.27 10.04 22.68
N ALA A 39 -1.43 10.75 21.56
CA ALA A 39 -0.50 11.79 21.14
C ALA A 39 -0.53 13.00 22.10
N LEU A 40 -1.71 13.40 22.57
CA LEU A 40 -1.89 14.50 23.51
C LEU A 40 -1.28 14.18 24.88
N ILE A 41 -1.52 12.97 25.42
CA ILE A 41 -0.93 12.51 26.68
C ILE A 41 0.59 12.50 26.57
N TRP A 42 1.13 12.00 25.47
CA TRP A 42 2.57 12.00 25.22
C TRP A 42 3.15 13.41 25.23
N THR A 43 2.53 14.34 24.49
CA THR A 43 3.01 15.73 24.44
C THR A 43 2.84 16.48 25.75
N LEU A 44 1.79 16.18 26.52
CA LEU A 44 1.60 16.80 27.83
C LEU A 44 2.66 16.30 28.81
N TRP A 45 2.99 15.00 28.76
CA TRP A 45 4.02 14.43 29.62
C TRP A 45 5.40 15.01 29.35
N SER A 46 5.80 15.09 28.08
CA SER A 46 7.11 15.66 27.71
C SER A 46 7.23 17.14 28.04
N VAL A 47 6.12 17.90 28.02
CA VAL A 47 6.11 19.31 28.46
C VAL A 47 6.23 19.43 29.98
N VAL A 48 5.61 18.54 30.75
CA VAL A 48 5.59 18.61 32.22
C VAL A 48 6.85 18.03 32.87
N TYR A 49 7.37 16.91 32.35
CA TYR A 49 8.45 16.14 32.98
C TYR A 49 9.77 16.17 32.20
N GLY A 50 9.80 16.82 31.04
CA GLY A 50 10.97 16.86 30.15
C GLY A 50 11.13 15.59 29.29
N GLU A 51 11.96 15.66 28.25
CA GLU A 51 12.15 14.58 27.28
C GLU A 51 12.95 13.38 27.83
N ASP A 52 13.64 13.57 28.96
CA ASP A 52 14.53 12.56 29.58
C ASP A 52 13.79 11.55 30.47
N GLN A 53 12.52 11.83 30.83
CA GLN A 53 11.72 10.97 31.70
C GLN A 53 10.75 10.08 30.88
N PRO A 54 10.93 8.75 30.87
CA PRO A 54 10.06 7.87 30.10
C PRO A 54 8.62 7.89 30.64
N LEU A 55 7.64 8.00 29.74
CA LEU A 55 6.22 7.97 30.08
C LEU A 55 5.88 6.62 30.78
N PRO A 56 5.17 6.63 31.93
CA PRO A 56 4.78 5.41 32.62
C PRO A 56 4.00 4.46 31.71
N LEU A 57 4.32 3.16 31.81
CA LEU A 57 3.79 2.12 30.94
C LEU A 57 2.25 2.09 30.90
N LEU A 58 1.58 2.45 32.00
CA LEU A 58 0.12 2.52 32.09
C LEU A 58 -0.48 3.70 31.32
N LEU A 59 0.22 4.84 31.27
CA LEU A 59 -0.18 6.01 30.47
C LEU A 59 0.14 5.85 28.99
N ILE A 60 1.04 4.93 28.64
CA ILE A 60 1.28 4.49 27.26
C ILE A 60 0.21 3.48 26.83
N LEU A 61 0.09 2.36 27.54
CA LEU A 61 -0.77 1.24 27.13
C LEU A 61 -2.26 1.53 27.28
N GLY A 62 -2.65 2.27 28.31
CA GLY A 62 -4.06 2.59 28.59
C GLY A 62 -4.75 3.25 27.38
N PRO A 63 -4.26 4.40 26.89
CA PRO A 63 -4.82 5.05 25.73
C PRO A 63 -4.76 4.20 24.45
N PHE A 64 -3.66 3.49 24.20
CA PHE A 64 -3.51 2.67 22.99
C PHE A 64 -4.45 1.45 22.96
N LEU A 65 -4.83 0.91 24.11
CA LEU A 65 -5.81 -0.18 24.20
C LEU A 65 -7.25 0.33 24.23
N VAL A 66 -7.51 1.42 24.95
CA VAL A 66 -8.86 1.92 25.23
C VAL A 66 -9.41 2.80 24.09
N CYS A 67 -8.57 3.65 23.48
CA CYS A 67 -9.02 4.57 22.43
C CYS A 67 -9.53 3.86 21.16
N PRO A 68 -8.91 2.79 20.64
CA PRO A 68 -9.47 2.05 19.50
C PRO A 68 -10.82 1.39 19.84
N GLY A 69 -10.97 0.86 21.05
CA GLY A 69 -12.23 0.27 21.52
C GLY A 69 -13.33 1.33 21.65
N LEU A 70 -13.02 2.49 22.24
CA LEU A 70 -13.92 3.64 22.34
C LEU A 70 -14.30 4.19 20.96
N TYR A 71 -13.34 4.32 20.06
CA TYR A 71 -13.58 4.76 18.69
C TYR A 71 -14.55 3.81 17.98
N TRP A 72 -14.28 2.50 18.05
CA TRP A 72 -15.16 1.48 17.45
C TRP A 72 -16.56 1.51 18.06
N TRP A 73 -16.66 1.62 19.39
CA TRP A 73 -17.93 1.70 20.09
C TRP A 73 -18.73 2.96 19.71
N LEU A 74 -18.09 4.13 19.61
CA LEU A 74 -18.71 5.37 19.16
C LEU A 74 -19.24 5.24 17.73
N VAL A 75 -18.44 4.66 16.82
CA VAL A 75 -18.87 4.41 15.43
C VAL A 75 -20.04 3.45 15.37
N GLN A 76 -20.06 2.39 16.19
CA GLN A 76 -21.18 1.45 16.23
C GLN A 76 -22.45 2.07 16.81
N LYS A 77 -22.34 2.85 17.90
CA LYS A 77 -23.47 3.49 18.55
C LYS A 77 -24.15 4.52 17.64
N GLY A 78 -23.37 5.25 16.85
CA GLY A 78 -23.90 6.22 15.89
C GLY A 78 -24.20 5.64 14.51
N ARG A 79 -24.05 4.33 14.30
CA ARG A 79 -24.17 3.71 12.98
C ARG A 79 -25.53 3.98 12.36
N ILE A 80 -25.52 4.51 11.15
CA ILE A 80 -26.75 4.78 10.40
C ILE A 80 -27.31 3.44 9.95
N THR A 81 -28.44 3.03 10.53
CA THR A 81 -29.17 1.83 10.10
C THR A 81 -30.16 2.25 9.01
N PRO A 82 -30.18 1.61 7.82
CA PRO A 82 -31.15 1.92 6.79
C PRO A 82 -32.56 1.56 7.29
N GLU A 83 -33.42 2.57 7.38
CA GLU A 83 -34.80 2.44 7.85
C GLU A 83 -35.60 1.59 6.85
N LYS A 84 -36.24 0.53 7.35
CA LYS A 84 -37.14 -0.34 6.59
C LYS A 84 -38.47 0.40 6.46
N LYS A 85 -38.72 1.05 5.31
CA LYS A 85 -40.01 1.69 5.04
C LYS A 85 -41.10 0.61 4.96
N GLU A 86 -41.96 0.59 5.97
CA GLU A 86 -43.26 -0.07 5.92
C GLU A 86 -44.13 0.54 4.82
N GLU A 87 -44.84 -0.33 4.12
CA GLU A 87 -45.85 0.03 3.12
C GLU A 87 -46.99 0.79 3.78
N THR A 88 -47.33 1.98 3.28
CA THR A 88 -48.61 2.61 3.60
C THR A 88 -49.17 3.31 2.36
N SER A 89 -50.24 2.70 1.85
CA SER A 89 -51.31 3.17 0.97
C SER A 89 -51.18 4.53 0.26
N LEU A 90 -51.22 4.42 -1.08
CA LEU A 90 -51.79 5.32 -2.09
C LEU A 90 -52.59 6.54 -1.61
N ASN A 91 -52.17 7.74 -2.07
CA ASN A 91 -53.07 8.77 -2.56
C ASN A 91 -52.35 9.65 -3.62
N PRO A 92 -52.95 9.97 -4.77
CA PRO A 92 -52.30 10.73 -5.82
C PRO A 92 -52.59 12.23 -5.70
N GLY A 93 -51.55 13.06 -5.79
CA GLY A 93 -51.70 14.49 -6.04
C GLY A 93 -50.78 15.36 -5.21
N SER A 94 -49.64 15.74 -5.78
CA SER A 94 -49.12 17.11 -5.82
C SER A 94 -47.68 17.08 -6.34
N GLU A 95 -47.49 17.67 -7.51
CA GLU A 95 -46.19 18.09 -8.04
C GLU A 95 -45.53 19.09 -7.08
N GLU A 96 -44.24 18.89 -6.78
CA GLU A 96 -43.16 19.88 -6.97
C GLU A 96 -41.87 19.41 -6.29
N ASP A 97 -40.86 19.22 -7.15
CA ASP A 97 -39.46 19.60 -7.01
C ASP A 97 -38.73 19.41 -5.66
N LYS A 98 -37.81 18.42 -5.65
CA LYS A 98 -36.46 18.57 -5.10
C LYS A 98 -35.57 17.42 -5.55
N THR A 99 -34.68 17.77 -6.48
CA THR A 99 -33.47 17.05 -6.87
C THR A 99 -32.69 16.53 -5.65
N THR A 100 -32.87 15.24 -5.36
CA THR A 100 -31.90 14.43 -4.63
C THR A 100 -31.51 13.30 -5.55
N THR A 101 -30.26 13.32 -6.01
CA THR A 101 -29.64 12.27 -6.82
C THR A 101 -29.46 11.04 -5.92
N ASP A 102 -30.57 10.35 -5.65
CA ASP A 102 -30.63 9.09 -4.93
C ASP A 102 -30.03 8.02 -5.86
N THR A 103 -28.78 7.65 -5.61
CA THR A 103 -28.00 6.61 -6.32
C THR A 103 -28.55 5.23 -5.97
N LYS A 104 -29.84 5.01 -6.24
CA LYS A 104 -30.49 3.72 -6.11
C LYS A 104 -30.50 3.08 -7.48
N ILE A 105 -29.86 1.91 -7.58
CA ILE A 105 -30.05 0.98 -8.69
C ILE A 105 -31.54 0.95 -9.01
N ARG A 106 -31.93 1.35 -10.23
CA ARG A 106 -33.30 1.11 -10.69
C ARG A 106 -33.56 -0.39 -10.54
N PRO A 107 -34.56 -0.81 -9.76
CA PRO A 107 -34.86 -2.23 -9.59
C PRO A 107 -34.98 -2.87 -10.97
N ILE A 108 -34.23 -3.96 -11.18
CA ILE A 108 -34.30 -4.75 -12.39
C ILE A 108 -35.77 -5.15 -12.59
N ASN A 109 -36.34 -4.84 -13.75
CA ASN A 109 -37.72 -5.24 -14.05
C ASN A 109 -37.80 -6.77 -14.13
N VAL A 110 -38.98 -7.37 -13.90
CA VAL A 110 -39.21 -8.82 -13.98
C VAL A 110 -38.68 -9.42 -15.30
N GLN A 111 -38.79 -8.66 -16.41
CA GLN A 111 -38.24 -9.04 -17.71
C GLN A 111 -36.70 -9.04 -17.72
N GLU A 112 -36.08 -8.02 -17.15
CA GLU A 112 -34.62 -7.92 -17.04
C GLU A 112 -34.07 -9.00 -16.08
N GLU A 113 -34.82 -9.40 -15.04
CA GLU A 113 -34.42 -10.51 -14.16
C GLU A 113 -34.40 -11.83 -14.92
N LYS A 114 -35.39 -12.08 -15.78
CA LYS A 114 -35.43 -13.27 -16.63
C LYS A 114 -34.22 -13.29 -17.58
N SER A 115 -33.97 -12.18 -18.28
CA SER A 115 -32.79 -12.04 -19.13
C SER A 115 -31.49 -12.23 -18.36
N LEU A 116 -31.42 -11.74 -17.12
CA LEU A 116 -30.27 -11.93 -16.26
C LEU A 116 -30.07 -13.41 -15.89
N ARG A 117 -31.14 -14.15 -15.56
CA ARG A 117 -31.06 -15.59 -15.29
C ARG A 117 -30.60 -16.36 -16.52
N ASP A 118 -31.03 -15.97 -17.71
CA ASP A 118 -30.60 -16.56 -18.99
C ASP A 118 -29.10 -16.35 -19.26
N CYS A 119 -28.46 -15.32 -18.68
CA CYS A 119 -27.02 -15.12 -18.75
C CYS A 119 -26.20 -16.18 -17.98
N PHE A 120 -26.82 -17.01 -17.14
CA PHE A 120 -26.17 -18.07 -16.35
C PHE A 120 -26.59 -19.48 -16.80
N PRO A 121 -25.90 -20.07 -17.80
CA PRO A 121 -26.20 -21.43 -18.26
C PRO A 121 -25.96 -22.47 -17.17
N TRP A 122 -26.88 -23.45 -17.06
CA TRP A 122 -26.81 -24.51 -16.05
C TRP A 122 -25.48 -25.29 -16.05
N GLY A 123 -24.92 -25.58 -17.23
CA GLY A 123 -23.65 -26.29 -17.37
C GLY A 123 -22.40 -25.45 -17.06
N VAL A 124 -22.57 -24.15 -16.81
CA VAL A 124 -21.47 -23.22 -16.47
C VAL A 124 -21.57 -22.83 -15.00
N TYR A 125 -22.70 -22.26 -14.61
CA TYR A 125 -22.96 -21.83 -13.25
C TYR A 125 -24.44 -21.99 -12.94
N TYR A 126 -24.76 -22.87 -12.02
CA TYR A 126 -26.13 -23.10 -11.59
C TYR A 126 -26.57 -22.00 -10.63
N LEU A 127 -27.19 -20.95 -11.17
CA LEU A 127 -27.74 -19.84 -10.40
C LEU A 127 -28.91 -20.31 -9.51
N GLN A 128 -28.79 -20.14 -8.19
CA GLN A 128 -29.77 -20.57 -7.21
C GLN A 128 -30.58 -19.39 -6.66
N GLN A 129 -29.91 -18.29 -6.33
CA GLN A 129 -30.52 -17.14 -5.66
C GLN A 129 -29.92 -15.82 -6.14
N LEU A 130 -30.80 -14.83 -6.32
CA LEU A 130 -30.44 -13.44 -6.58
C LEU A 130 -30.72 -12.63 -5.30
N ASP A 131 -29.67 -12.04 -4.72
CA ASP A 131 -29.79 -11.13 -3.58
C ASP A 131 -29.56 -9.70 -4.02
N TYR A 132 -30.60 -8.88 -3.94
CA TYR A 132 -30.53 -7.45 -4.26
C TYR A 132 -29.95 -6.66 -3.08
N ARG A 133 -28.82 -5.99 -3.30
CA ARG A 133 -28.23 -5.02 -2.39
C ARG A 133 -28.32 -3.62 -3.00
N PRO A 134 -28.27 -2.55 -2.18
CA PRO A 134 -28.41 -1.18 -2.68
C PRO A 134 -27.43 -0.79 -3.79
N GLN A 135 -26.24 -1.42 -3.82
CA GLN A 135 -25.15 -1.11 -4.75
C GLN A 135 -24.69 -2.33 -5.58
N ALA A 136 -25.33 -3.49 -5.44
CA ALA A 136 -24.93 -4.69 -6.17
C ALA A 136 -26.06 -5.73 -6.24
N ILE A 137 -26.02 -6.57 -7.27
CA ILE A 137 -26.87 -7.76 -7.37
C ILE A 137 -25.98 -8.98 -7.22
N LEU A 138 -26.18 -9.74 -6.14
CA LEU A 138 -25.38 -10.91 -5.84
C LEU A 138 -26.07 -12.15 -6.42
N CYS A 139 -25.40 -12.80 -7.35
CA CYS A 139 -25.84 -13.98 -8.08
C CYS A 139 -25.18 -15.22 -7.48
N ARG A 140 -25.86 -15.85 -6.52
CA ARG A 140 -25.36 -17.02 -5.77
C ARG A 140 -25.78 -18.32 -6.44
N GLY A 141 -24.89 -19.30 -6.45
CA GLY A 141 -25.09 -20.53 -7.17
C GLY A 141 -23.93 -21.51 -7.00
N LYS A 142 -23.93 -22.55 -7.83
CA LYS A 142 -22.88 -23.57 -7.86
C LYS A 142 -22.12 -23.53 -9.17
N LEU A 143 -20.81 -23.41 -9.06
CA LEU A 143 -19.89 -23.48 -10.19
C LEU A 143 -19.83 -24.92 -10.74
N GLN A 144 -19.94 -25.09 -12.06
CA GLN A 144 -19.94 -26.41 -12.72
C GLN A 144 -18.72 -26.65 -13.64
N THR A 145 -17.98 -25.58 -13.94
CA THR A 145 -16.82 -25.59 -14.84
C THR A 145 -15.65 -24.81 -14.21
N ALA A 146 -14.50 -24.78 -14.87
CA ALA A 146 -13.35 -24.02 -14.42
C ALA A 146 -13.72 -22.54 -14.20
N PRO A 147 -13.25 -21.90 -13.10
CA PRO A 147 -13.57 -20.52 -12.74
C PRO A 147 -13.33 -19.50 -13.87
N GLU A 148 -12.22 -19.66 -14.61
CA GLU A 148 -11.82 -18.79 -15.72
C GLU A 148 -12.82 -18.84 -16.88
N MET A 149 -13.18 -20.05 -17.33
CA MET A 149 -14.18 -20.28 -18.37
C MET A 149 -15.58 -19.79 -17.96
N ALA A 150 -15.95 -20.00 -16.69
CA ALA A 150 -17.24 -19.53 -16.18
C ALA A 150 -17.32 -18.01 -16.18
N TYR A 151 -16.24 -17.35 -15.74
CA TYR A 151 -16.18 -15.90 -15.68
C TYR A 151 -16.31 -15.27 -17.07
N GLU A 152 -15.49 -15.70 -18.03
CA GLU A 152 -15.54 -15.18 -19.40
C GLU A 152 -16.92 -15.37 -20.01
N ARG A 153 -17.50 -16.58 -19.90
CA ARG A 153 -18.80 -16.87 -20.50
C ARG A 153 -19.93 -16.03 -19.91
N ILE A 154 -19.95 -15.86 -18.59
CA ILE A 154 -21.00 -15.08 -17.90
C ILE A 154 -20.79 -13.60 -18.16
N LYS A 155 -19.55 -13.11 -18.14
CA LYS A 155 -19.22 -11.73 -18.47
C LYS A 155 -19.72 -11.39 -19.88
N ASP A 156 -19.37 -12.20 -20.88
CA ASP A 156 -19.81 -11.99 -22.27
C ASP A 156 -21.34 -12.00 -22.38
N ASN A 157 -22.02 -12.94 -21.71
CA ASN A 157 -23.47 -13.00 -21.73
C ASN A 157 -24.12 -11.74 -21.12
N VAL A 158 -23.57 -11.23 -20.02
CA VAL A 158 -24.08 -10.03 -19.35
C VAL A 158 -23.80 -8.79 -20.21
N GLU A 159 -22.60 -8.64 -20.76
CA GLU A 159 -22.23 -7.52 -21.65
C GLU A 159 -23.09 -7.51 -22.91
N ASN A 160 -23.41 -8.67 -23.49
CA ASN A 160 -24.29 -8.77 -24.66
C ASN A 160 -25.75 -8.34 -24.38
N VAL A 161 -26.25 -8.55 -23.16
CA VAL A 161 -27.65 -8.25 -22.79
C VAL A 161 -27.80 -6.86 -22.19
N PHE A 162 -26.86 -6.44 -21.34
CA PHE A 162 -26.95 -5.21 -20.55
C PHE A 162 -25.93 -4.14 -20.97
N GLY A 163 -25.07 -4.43 -21.95
CA GLY A 163 -23.98 -3.54 -22.36
C GLY A 163 -23.02 -3.25 -21.20
N ASP A 164 -22.47 -2.04 -21.19
CA ASP A 164 -21.53 -1.59 -20.16
C ASP A 164 -22.21 -1.14 -18.86
N ARG A 165 -23.52 -1.42 -18.67
CA ARG A 165 -24.28 -0.97 -17.49
C ARG A 165 -23.77 -1.60 -16.19
N PHE A 166 -23.31 -2.85 -16.25
CA PHE A 166 -22.86 -3.59 -15.08
C PHE A 166 -21.41 -4.04 -15.24
N LEU A 167 -20.62 -3.81 -14.18
CA LEU A 167 -19.34 -4.45 -13.99
C LEU A 167 -19.57 -5.82 -13.33
N VAL A 168 -19.08 -6.88 -13.96
CA VAL A 168 -19.21 -8.26 -13.49
C VAL A 168 -18.01 -8.62 -12.61
N LEU A 169 -18.25 -8.80 -11.32
CA LEU A 169 -17.27 -9.30 -10.36
C LEU A 169 -17.56 -10.77 -10.04
N PHE A 170 -16.52 -11.55 -9.82
CA PHE A 170 -16.57 -12.95 -9.44
C PHE A 170 -15.68 -13.16 -8.23
N GLN A 171 -16.31 -13.49 -7.11
CA GLN A 171 -15.71 -13.42 -5.78
C GLN A 171 -16.10 -14.64 -4.96
N GLU A 172 -15.41 -14.86 -3.83
CA GLU A 172 -15.75 -15.91 -2.88
C GLU A 172 -16.45 -15.36 -1.62
N SER A 173 -17.59 -15.93 -1.28
CA SER A 173 -18.33 -15.62 -0.05
C SER A 173 -17.57 -16.06 1.19
N LEU A 174 -17.87 -15.55 2.39
CA LEU A 174 -17.18 -15.91 3.64
C LEU A 174 -17.02 -17.42 3.94
N GLN A 175 -17.83 -18.27 3.30
CA GLN A 175 -17.82 -19.73 3.43
C GLN A 175 -17.02 -20.43 2.32
N GLY A 176 -16.32 -19.69 1.45
CA GLY A 176 -15.55 -20.21 0.32
C GLY A 176 -16.38 -20.53 -0.93
N GLN A 177 -17.67 -20.20 -0.95
CA GLN A 177 -18.52 -20.46 -2.11
C GLN A 177 -18.41 -19.31 -3.13
N PRO A 178 -18.11 -19.59 -4.41
CA PRO A 178 -17.99 -18.58 -5.44
C PRO A 178 -19.36 -17.97 -5.77
N PHE A 179 -19.40 -16.67 -6.02
CA PHE A 179 -20.59 -15.94 -6.44
C PHE A 179 -20.24 -14.80 -7.41
N PHE A 180 -21.19 -14.46 -8.27
CA PHE A 180 -21.07 -13.29 -9.15
C PHE A 180 -21.73 -12.08 -8.49
N ALA A 181 -21.15 -10.91 -8.64
CA ALA A 181 -21.73 -9.64 -8.22
C ALA A 181 -21.77 -8.69 -9.42
N LEU A 182 -22.95 -8.14 -9.67
CA LEU A 182 -23.16 -7.14 -10.70
C LEU A 182 -23.26 -5.78 -10.03
N ILE A 183 -22.28 -4.93 -10.28
CA ILE A 183 -22.20 -3.59 -9.72
C ILE A 183 -22.45 -2.59 -10.85
N PRO A 184 -23.23 -1.52 -10.65
CA PRO A 184 -23.38 -0.47 -11.65
C PRO A 184 -22.01 0.05 -12.09
N ASN A 185 -21.81 0.20 -13.39
CA ASN A 185 -20.56 0.72 -13.90
C ASN A 185 -20.47 2.23 -13.61
N PRO A 186 -19.58 2.68 -12.71
CA PRO A 186 -19.49 4.10 -12.36
C PRO A 186 -19.02 4.96 -13.54
N VAL A 187 -18.34 4.37 -14.54
CA VAL A 187 -17.87 5.08 -15.73
C VAL A 187 -19.04 5.51 -16.60
N THR A 188 -20.09 4.68 -16.69
CA THR A 188 -21.29 4.96 -17.49
C THR A 188 -22.22 5.98 -16.79
N GLU A 189 -22.28 5.99 -15.45
CA GLU A 189 -23.05 6.98 -14.70
C GLU A 189 -22.39 8.37 -14.67
N SER A 190 -21.07 8.45 -14.85
CA SER A 190 -20.30 9.69 -14.62
C SER A 190 -19.98 10.51 -15.88
N GLN A 191 -20.45 10.14 -17.07
CA GLN A 191 -20.15 10.90 -18.30
C GLN A 191 -21.36 11.11 -19.23
N PRO A 192 -21.81 12.36 -19.45
CA PRO A 192 -22.12 12.81 -20.80
C PRO A 192 -20.83 12.80 -21.64
N GLU A 193 -20.91 12.48 -22.93
CA GLU A 193 -19.81 12.14 -23.87
C GLU A 193 -18.67 13.18 -24.09
N THR A 194 -18.43 14.14 -23.19
CA THR A 194 -17.50 15.24 -23.41
C THR A 194 -16.55 15.46 -22.23
N THR A 195 -15.47 14.67 -22.17
CA THR A 195 -14.10 15.01 -21.74
C THR A 195 -13.39 13.75 -21.24
N SER A 196 -12.65 13.08 -22.13
CA SER A 196 -11.64 12.13 -21.70
C SER A 196 -10.53 12.91 -21.01
N GLU A 197 -10.54 12.96 -19.68
CA GLU A 197 -9.38 13.50 -18.96
C GLU A 197 -8.13 12.71 -19.40
N PRO A 198 -7.06 13.38 -19.85
CA PRO A 198 -5.88 12.68 -20.35
C PRO A 198 -5.30 11.81 -19.22
N LEU A 199 -5.22 10.51 -19.47
CA LEU A 199 -4.65 9.50 -18.56
C LEU A 199 -3.21 9.83 -18.16
N SER A 200 -2.48 10.51 -19.05
CA SER A 200 -1.11 10.97 -18.84
C SER A 200 -1.03 12.49 -18.93
N ARG A 201 -0.56 13.14 -17.86
CA ARG A 201 -0.06 14.52 -17.90
C ARG A 201 1.47 14.49 -17.89
N PRO A 202 2.13 14.25 -19.04
CA PRO A 202 3.58 13.96 -19.08
C PRO A 202 4.42 15.13 -18.57
N TRP A 203 3.97 16.37 -18.78
CA TRP A 203 4.65 17.55 -18.27
C TRP A 203 4.66 17.62 -16.73
N ILE A 204 3.59 17.16 -16.07
CA ILE A 204 3.54 17.08 -14.59
C ILE A 204 4.51 16.01 -14.11
N ALA A 205 4.51 14.83 -14.74
CA ALA A 205 5.44 13.76 -14.40
C ALA A 205 6.90 14.20 -14.56
N LEU A 206 7.21 14.89 -15.66
CA LEU A 206 8.54 15.44 -15.91
C LEU A 206 8.92 16.52 -14.89
N ALA A 207 8.02 17.46 -14.59
CA ALA A 207 8.28 18.50 -13.60
C ALA A 207 8.55 17.90 -12.20
N LEU A 208 7.74 16.93 -11.78
CA LEU A 208 7.92 16.21 -10.52
C LEU A 208 9.23 15.42 -10.50
N LEU A 209 9.60 14.76 -11.60
CA LEU A 209 10.89 14.08 -11.73
C LEU A 209 12.05 15.06 -11.57
N VAL A 210 12.02 16.20 -12.27
CA VAL A 210 13.08 17.23 -12.17
C VAL A 210 13.19 17.78 -10.75
N MET A 211 12.07 18.08 -10.10
CA MET A 211 12.06 18.49 -8.69
C MET A 211 12.61 17.40 -7.75
N THR A 212 12.35 16.13 -8.07
CA THR A 212 12.84 14.99 -7.30
C THR A 212 14.35 14.80 -7.48
N ILE A 213 14.87 14.95 -8.70
CA ILE A 213 16.32 14.98 -8.96
C ILE A 213 16.97 16.08 -8.13
N PHE A 214 16.40 17.28 -8.11
CA PHE A 214 16.94 18.40 -7.35
C PHE A 214 16.95 18.12 -5.83
N THR A 215 15.81 17.71 -5.27
CA THR A 215 15.68 17.44 -3.83
C THR A 215 16.53 16.26 -3.36
N THR A 216 16.59 15.17 -4.13
CA THR A 216 17.48 14.03 -3.84
C THR A 216 18.95 14.39 -3.98
N THR A 217 19.33 15.25 -4.93
CA THR A 217 20.73 15.72 -5.06
C THR A 217 21.14 16.57 -3.86
N LEU A 218 20.26 17.44 -3.37
CA LEU A 218 20.51 18.22 -2.14
C LEU A 218 20.77 17.32 -0.94
N ILE A 219 19.89 16.33 -0.72
CA ILE A 219 20.04 15.37 0.38
C ILE A 219 21.30 14.50 0.20
N GLY A 220 21.61 14.07 -1.03
CA GLY A 220 22.83 13.31 -1.31
C GLY A 220 24.12 14.09 -1.03
N ALA A 221 24.11 15.41 -1.26
CA ALA A 221 25.23 16.28 -0.92
C ALA A 221 25.39 16.41 0.60
N GLU A 222 24.28 16.59 1.33
CA GLU A 222 24.28 16.60 2.80
C GLU A 222 24.81 15.28 3.38
N MET A 223 24.40 14.14 2.83
CA MET A 223 24.92 12.81 3.21
C MET A 223 26.42 12.66 2.97
N SER A 224 26.96 13.34 1.96
CA SER A 224 28.39 13.40 1.67
C SER A 224 29.16 14.37 2.57
N GLY A 225 28.48 15.03 3.52
CA GLY A 225 29.08 15.97 4.48
C GLY A 225 29.14 17.43 4.01
N VAL A 226 28.50 17.76 2.87
CA VAL A 226 28.47 19.14 2.35
C VAL A 226 27.59 20.00 3.24
N THR A 227 28.16 21.09 3.75
CA THR A 227 27.43 22.05 4.59
C THR A 227 26.74 23.13 3.77
N SER A 228 25.68 23.75 4.31
CA SER A 228 24.97 24.84 3.63
C SER A 228 25.87 26.05 3.32
N LYS A 229 26.95 26.25 4.08
CA LYS A 229 27.93 27.32 3.86
C LYS A 229 28.81 27.04 2.64
N GLU A 230 29.26 25.80 2.48
CA GLU A 230 30.04 25.37 1.31
C GLU A 230 29.20 25.44 0.05
N LEU A 231 27.93 25.04 0.11
CA LEU A 231 27.01 25.13 -1.02
C LEU A 231 26.71 26.58 -1.44
N GLN A 232 26.66 27.52 -0.48
CA GLN A 232 26.52 28.96 -0.78
C GLN A 232 27.78 29.55 -1.41
N ALA A 233 28.96 29.06 -1.02
CA ALA A 233 30.24 29.52 -1.53
C ALA A 233 30.54 28.96 -2.94
N ASP A 234 30.24 27.68 -3.17
CA ASP A 234 30.42 27.02 -4.46
C ASP A 234 29.23 26.07 -4.77
N PRO A 235 28.30 26.50 -5.63
CA PRO A 235 27.18 25.66 -6.07
C PRO A 235 27.60 24.36 -6.78
N MET A 236 28.84 24.27 -7.30
CA MET A 236 29.32 23.07 -7.99
C MET A 236 29.45 21.86 -7.05
N VAL A 237 29.60 22.11 -5.74
CA VAL A 237 29.68 21.07 -4.71
C VAL A 237 28.41 20.22 -4.66
N LEU A 238 27.27 20.74 -5.15
CA LEU A 238 26.02 19.99 -5.29
C LEU A 238 26.17 18.71 -6.13
N SER A 239 27.14 18.68 -7.06
CA SER A 239 27.42 17.49 -7.88
C SER A 239 27.82 16.26 -7.07
N GLN A 240 28.32 16.42 -5.84
CA GLN A 240 28.65 15.31 -4.94
C GLN A 240 27.41 14.51 -4.52
N GLY A 241 26.21 15.09 -4.58
CA GLY A 241 24.95 14.39 -4.31
C GLY A 241 24.38 13.60 -5.49
N LEU A 242 24.91 13.78 -6.71
CA LEU A 242 24.39 13.13 -7.92
C LEU A 242 24.44 11.60 -7.88
N PRO A 243 25.51 10.93 -7.36
CA PRO A 243 25.53 9.47 -7.30
C PRO A 243 24.37 8.89 -6.49
N TYR A 244 24.00 9.55 -5.39
CA TYR A 244 22.83 9.16 -4.59
C TYR A 244 21.52 9.41 -5.36
N ALA A 245 21.34 10.62 -5.89
CA ALA A 245 20.12 11.01 -6.61
C ALA A 245 19.84 10.11 -7.81
N LEU A 246 20.85 9.88 -8.65
CA LEU A 246 20.74 9.00 -9.81
C LEU A 246 20.46 7.55 -9.39
N GLY A 247 21.11 7.07 -8.33
CA GLY A 247 20.89 5.74 -7.80
C GLY A 247 19.44 5.54 -7.34
N ILE A 248 18.96 6.40 -6.44
CA ILE A 248 17.63 6.23 -5.83
C ILE A 248 16.50 6.43 -6.84
N ILE A 249 16.64 7.40 -7.76
CA ILE A 249 15.64 7.64 -8.81
C ILE A 249 15.61 6.49 -9.81
N SER A 250 16.76 5.91 -10.15
CA SER A 250 16.79 4.73 -11.02
C SER A 250 16.07 3.55 -10.38
N ILE A 251 16.31 3.29 -9.09
CA ILE A 251 15.67 2.19 -8.36
C ILE A 251 14.14 2.39 -8.28
N LEU A 252 13.70 3.54 -7.75
CA LEU A 252 12.28 3.85 -7.58
C LEU A 252 11.55 4.00 -8.94
N GLY A 253 12.22 4.61 -9.91
CA GLY A 253 11.69 4.78 -11.25
C GLY A 253 11.49 3.46 -11.96
N ILE A 254 12.45 2.54 -11.88
CA ILE A 254 12.32 1.21 -12.50
C ILE A 254 11.32 0.33 -11.73
N HIS A 255 11.21 0.47 -10.41
CA HIS A 255 10.14 -0.15 -9.61
C HIS A 255 8.75 0.24 -10.15
N GLU A 256 8.43 1.53 -10.19
CA GLU A 256 7.12 2.00 -10.65
C GLU A 256 6.92 1.81 -12.16
N LEU A 257 7.99 1.89 -12.96
CA LEU A 257 7.91 1.60 -14.40
C LEU A 257 7.58 0.12 -14.64
N SER A 258 8.06 -0.79 -13.80
CA SER A 258 7.75 -2.22 -13.90
C SER A 258 6.28 -2.49 -13.59
N HIS A 259 5.73 -1.80 -12.58
CA HIS A 259 4.28 -1.78 -12.32
C HIS A 259 3.50 -1.27 -13.52
N TYR A 260 3.90 -0.13 -14.07
CA TYR A 260 3.26 0.52 -15.22
C TYR A 260 3.24 -0.36 -16.48
N LEU A 261 4.39 -0.95 -16.83
CA LEU A 261 4.53 -1.81 -18.02
C LEU A 261 3.68 -3.07 -17.90
N THR A 262 3.68 -3.71 -16.73
CA THR A 262 2.85 -4.91 -16.50
C THR A 262 1.36 -4.57 -16.49
N ALA A 263 0.98 -3.42 -15.92
CA ALA A 263 -0.41 -2.96 -15.95
C ALA A 263 -0.90 -2.71 -17.38
N ILE A 264 -0.08 -2.09 -18.25
CA ILE A 264 -0.40 -1.91 -19.67
C ILE A 264 -0.53 -3.26 -20.38
N TYR A 265 0.37 -4.21 -20.11
CA TYR A 265 0.29 -5.55 -20.68
C TYR A 265 -1.07 -6.21 -20.40
N TYR A 266 -1.59 -6.03 -19.19
CA TYR A 266 -2.92 -6.50 -18.77
C TYR A 266 -4.09 -5.55 -19.13
N LYS A 267 -3.84 -4.51 -19.93
CA LYS A 267 -4.84 -3.51 -20.36
C LYS A 267 -5.51 -2.78 -19.19
N VAL A 268 -4.83 -2.67 -18.05
CA VAL A 268 -5.28 -1.89 -16.90
C VAL A 268 -4.93 -0.42 -17.16
N ARG A 269 -5.92 0.47 -17.07
CA ARG A 269 -5.72 1.91 -17.25
C ARG A 269 -4.95 2.48 -16.07
N THR A 270 -3.74 2.98 -16.30
CA THR A 270 -2.87 3.54 -15.26
C THR A 270 -2.29 4.89 -15.68
N THR A 271 -1.87 5.70 -14.70
CA THR A 271 -1.11 6.93 -14.96
C THR A 271 0.37 6.63 -15.19
N LEU A 272 1.10 7.60 -15.73
CA LEU A 272 2.57 7.58 -15.67
C LEU A 272 3.04 7.63 -14.21
N PRO A 273 4.26 7.11 -13.92
CA PRO A 273 4.86 7.24 -12.59
C PRO A 273 5.04 8.70 -12.19
N TYR A 274 4.48 9.07 -11.03
CA TYR A 274 4.64 10.39 -10.43
C TYR A 274 5.57 10.30 -9.23
N PHE A 275 6.71 10.99 -9.30
CA PHE A 275 7.62 11.13 -8.17
C PHE A 275 7.09 12.15 -7.17
N ILE A 276 7.33 11.92 -5.88
CA ILE A 276 6.96 12.83 -4.80
C ILE A 276 8.25 13.45 -4.23
N PRO A 277 8.61 14.68 -4.62
CA PRO A 277 9.80 15.35 -4.11
C PRO A 277 9.56 15.87 -2.69
N ILE A 278 10.55 15.67 -1.81
CA ILE A 278 10.57 16.30 -0.48
C ILE A 278 11.98 16.80 -0.15
N PRO A 279 12.16 18.02 0.38
CA PRO A 279 13.48 18.57 0.67
C PRO A 279 14.07 18.07 2.00
N PHE A 280 13.65 16.91 2.49
CA PHE A 280 14.08 16.32 3.78
C PHE A 280 14.01 14.78 3.70
N PHE A 281 14.42 14.09 4.78
CA PHE A 281 14.42 12.63 4.87
C PHE A 281 15.32 11.98 3.80
N LEU A 282 14.74 11.37 2.77
CA LEU A 282 15.48 10.72 1.67
C LEU A 282 15.57 11.59 0.40
N GLY A 283 15.00 12.79 0.42
CA GLY A 283 14.84 13.62 -0.79
C GLY A 283 13.60 13.28 -1.62
N THR A 284 12.92 12.17 -1.30
CA THR A 284 11.69 11.74 -1.96
C THR A 284 10.85 10.86 -1.03
N PHE A 285 9.52 10.87 -1.19
CA PHE A 285 8.64 9.87 -0.60
C PHE A 285 8.46 8.62 -1.47
N GLY A 286 9.12 8.58 -2.63
CA GLY A 286 8.95 7.54 -3.63
C GLY A 286 8.32 8.07 -4.91
N ALA A 287 7.91 7.12 -5.74
CA ALA A 287 7.05 7.36 -6.87
C ALA A 287 5.81 6.46 -6.74
N PHE A 288 4.74 6.81 -7.43
CA PHE A 288 3.55 5.97 -7.49
C PHE A 288 2.89 6.06 -8.85
N ILE A 289 2.20 4.98 -9.24
CA ILE A 289 1.21 4.97 -10.32
C ILE A 289 -0.20 4.95 -9.74
N GLN A 290 -1.16 5.57 -10.43
CA GLN A 290 -2.57 5.49 -10.07
C GLN A 290 -3.30 4.55 -11.03
N MET A 291 -3.90 3.49 -10.50
CA MET A 291 -4.78 2.60 -11.27
C MET A 291 -6.17 3.22 -11.40
N LYS A 292 -6.66 3.37 -12.63
CA LYS A 292 -7.96 3.96 -13.00
C LYS A 292 -8.99 2.93 -13.48
N SER A 293 -8.64 1.66 -13.48
CA SER A 293 -9.56 0.56 -13.75
C SER A 293 -9.23 -0.65 -12.86
N PRO A 294 -10.21 -1.49 -12.54
CA PRO A 294 -9.98 -2.70 -11.76
C PRO A 294 -9.09 -3.69 -12.51
N VAL A 295 -8.37 -4.52 -11.75
CA VAL A 295 -7.52 -5.59 -12.28
C VAL A 295 -8.40 -6.76 -12.76
N PRO A 296 -8.14 -7.36 -13.93
CA PRO A 296 -9.05 -8.34 -14.52
C PRO A 296 -9.15 -9.66 -13.74
N HIS A 297 -8.04 -10.19 -13.22
CA HIS A 297 -8.02 -11.46 -12.50
C HIS A 297 -6.81 -11.55 -11.55
N ARG A 298 -6.84 -12.47 -10.58
CA ARG A 298 -5.75 -12.67 -9.59
C ARG A 298 -4.35 -12.86 -10.20
N ARG A 299 -4.22 -13.53 -11.34
CA ARG A 299 -2.91 -13.66 -12.02
C ARG A 299 -2.32 -12.31 -12.46
N ALA A 300 -3.15 -11.37 -12.91
CA ALA A 300 -2.72 -10.03 -13.30
C ALA A 300 -2.40 -9.20 -12.06
N LEU A 301 -3.18 -9.36 -10.99
CA LEU A 301 -2.90 -8.72 -9.69
C LEU A 301 -1.53 -9.13 -9.18
N PHE A 302 -1.23 -10.43 -9.21
CA PHE A 302 0.08 -10.97 -8.85
C PHE A 302 1.21 -10.41 -9.71
N ASP A 303 1.07 -10.50 -11.03
CA ASP A 303 2.14 -10.11 -11.95
C ASP A 303 2.45 -8.62 -11.86
N VAL A 304 1.42 -7.76 -11.73
CA VAL A 304 1.63 -6.33 -11.47
C VAL A 304 2.35 -6.16 -10.13
N ALA A 305 1.81 -6.72 -9.04
CA ALA A 305 2.37 -6.55 -7.71
C ALA A 305 3.84 -7.00 -7.58
N ILE A 306 4.24 -8.09 -8.23
CA ILE A 306 5.61 -8.61 -8.12
C ILE A 306 6.60 -7.90 -9.06
N ALA A 307 6.11 -7.30 -10.15
CA ALA A 307 6.97 -6.63 -11.13
C ALA A 307 7.73 -5.45 -10.52
N GLY A 308 7.08 -4.63 -9.70
CA GLY A 308 7.73 -3.50 -9.01
C GLY A 308 8.93 -3.93 -8.16
N PRO A 309 8.72 -4.75 -7.11
CA PRO A 309 9.79 -5.25 -6.25
C PRO A 309 10.94 -5.91 -6.99
N LEU A 310 10.66 -6.74 -7.99
CA LEU A 310 11.71 -7.38 -8.79
C LEU A 310 12.47 -6.37 -9.66
N GLY A 311 11.77 -5.46 -10.31
CA GLY A 311 12.37 -4.39 -11.10
C GLY A 311 13.28 -3.49 -10.27
N GLY A 312 12.81 -3.08 -9.09
CA GLY A 312 13.60 -2.30 -8.13
C GLY A 312 14.86 -3.05 -7.67
N LEU A 313 14.73 -4.33 -7.31
CA LEU A 313 15.87 -5.15 -6.84
C LEU A 313 16.92 -5.40 -7.92
N VAL A 314 16.51 -5.61 -9.17
CA VAL A 314 17.43 -5.79 -10.30
C VAL A 314 18.39 -4.61 -10.44
N ILE A 315 17.99 -3.42 -10.01
CA ILE A 315 18.80 -2.20 -10.03
C ILE A 315 19.47 -1.95 -8.68
N ALA A 316 18.75 -2.15 -7.57
CA ALA A 316 19.26 -1.90 -6.23
C ALA A 316 20.45 -2.80 -5.88
N LEU A 317 20.42 -4.09 -6.24
CA LEU A 317 21.48 -5.03 -5.88
C LEU A 317 22.82 -4.72 -6.58
N PRO A 318 22.88 -4.49 -7.91
CA PRO A 318 24.12 -4.09 -8.56
C PRO A 318 24.65 -2.73 -8.08
N LEU A 319 23.78 -1.74 -7.88
CA LEU A 319 24.20 -0.43 -7.37
C LEU A 319 24.71 -0.50 -5.93
N LEU A 320 24.07 -1.30 -5.08
CA LEU A 320 24.54 -1.55 -3.72
C LEU A 320 25.92 -2.24 -3.75
N TYR A 321 26.09 -3.28 -4.55
CA TYR A 321 27.38 -3.97 -4.70
C TYR A 321 28.49 -3.02 -5.17
N TRP A 322 28.22 -2.23 -6.22
CA TRP A 322 29.20 -1.31 -6.76
C TRP A 322 29.51 -0.17 -5.77
N GLY A 323 28.51 0.40 -5.12
CA GLY A 323 28.69 1.38 -4.08
C GLY A 323 29.50 0.84 -2.89
N LEU A 324 29.25 -0.41 -2.48
CA LEU A 324 29.99 -1.07 -1.40
C LEU A 324 31.46 -1.24 -1.73
N SER A 325 31.82 -1.52 -3.00
CA SER A 325 33.22 -1.59 -3.41
C SER A 325 33.98 -0.26 -3.30
N GLN A 326 33.25 0.87 -3.24
CA GLN A 326 33.79 2.22 -3.02
C GLN A 326 33.62 2.69 -1.57
N SER A 327 32.99 1.88 -0.72
CA SER A 327 32.73 2.20 0.67
C SER A 327 33.95 1.84 1.53
N SER A 328 34.06 2.48 2.69
CA SER A 328 35.15 2.20 3.63
C SER A 328 34.65 1.43 4.85
N VAL A 329 35.56 0.74 5.52
CA VAL A 329 35.23 -0.07 6.70
C VAL A 329 35.79 0.62 7.94
N VAL A 330 34.92 0.89 8.91
CA VAL A 330 35.23 1.60 10.15
C VAL A 330 34.93 0.72 11.37
N PRO A 331 35.56 0.92 12.54
CA PRO A 331 35.19 0.20 13.76
C PRO A 331 33.73 0.50 14.16
N ILE A 332 33.01 -0.49 14.70
CA ILE A 332 31.63 -0.26 15.20
C ILE A 332 31.65 0.80 16.30
N SER A 333 30.94 1.90 16.08
CA SER A 333 30.58 2.88 17.11
C SER A 333 29.18 2.57 17.65
N SER A 334 28.93 2.87 18.93
CA SER A 334 27.85 2.27 19.73
C SER A 334 26.41 2.72 19.42
N GLN A 335 26.12 3.39 18.29
CA GLN A 335 24.78 3.90 17.96
C GLN A 335 24.58 3.95 16.44
N GLY A 336 24.07 2.87 15.85
CA GLY A 336 23.55 2.86 14.48
C GLY A 336 22.03 2.69 14.50
N THR A 337 21.30 3.57 13.82
CA THR A 337 19.85 3.42 13.52
C THR A 337 19.65 2.99 12.07
N LEU A 338 18.47 2.54 11.65
CA LEU A 338 18.21 2.08 10.27
C LEU A 338 18.50 3.14 9.19
N ILE A 339 18.52 4.41 9.60
CA ILE A 339 18.66 5.61 8.76
C ILE A 339 20.02 6.29 8.98
N GLN A 340 20.90 5.69 9.79
CA GLN A 340 22.25 6.19 10.02
C GLN A 340 23.22 5.42 9.14
N PHE A 341 23.67 6.09 8.08
CA PHE A 341 24.51 5.50 7.03
C PHE A 341 26.00 5.52 7.38
N GLN A 342 26.37 6.25 8.43
CA GLN A 342 27.71 6.28 9.00
C GLN A 342 27.85 5.15 10.02
N ALA A 343 28.83 4.27 9.84
CA ALA A 343 29.06 3.10 10.67
C ALA A 343 27.85 2.13 10.74
N LEU A 344 27.27 1.79 9.59
CA LEU A 344 26.21 0.81 9.47
C LEU A 344 26.73 -0.61 9.78
N ASP A 345 26.13 -1.30 10.76
CA ASP A 345 26.42 -2.72 11.02
C ASP A 345 25.72 -3.60 9.96
N PRO A 346 26.46 -4.30 9.09
CA PRO A 346 25.85 -5.10 8.03
C PRO A 346 24.98 -6.25 8.57
N ARG A 347 25.18 -6.66 9.82
CA ARG A 347 24.47 -7.79 10.47
C ARG A 347 23.02 -7.48 10.79
N PHE A 348 22.57 -6.24 10.63
CA PHE A 348 21.15 -5.89 10.75
C PHE A 348 20.27 -6.57 9.70
N SER A 349 20.85 -7.03 8.59
CA SER A 349 20.13 -7.70 7.50
C SER A 349 20.96 -8.85 6.94
N VAL A 350 20.34 -10.02 6.74
CA VAL A 350 21.00 -11.17 6.10
C VAL A 350 21.45 -10.80 4.68
N LEU A 351 20.58 -10.17 3.90
CA LEU A 351 20.89 -9.80 2.52
C LEU A 351 22.04 -8.80 2.44
N LEU A 352 21.99 -7.74 3.27
CA LEU A 352 23.07 -6.76 3.33
C LEU A 352 24.39 -7.42 3.71
N SER A 353 24.41 -8.26 4.74
CA SER A 353 25.62 -8.99 5.16
C SER A 353 26.23 -9.82 4.04
N LEU A 354 25.41 -10.53 3.27
CA LEU A 354 25.88 -11.35 2.15
C LEU A 354 26.49 -10.49 1.04
N ILE A 355 25.82 -9.40 0.65
CA ILE A 355 26.31 -8.50 -0.41
C ILE A 355 27.56 -7.74 0.05
N SER A 356 27.59 -7.27 1.29
CA SER A 356 28.76 -6.63 1.88
C SER A 356 29.94 -7.59 1.95
N LYS A 357 29.74 -8.85 2.33
CA LYS A 357 30.82 -9.85 2.32
C LYS A 357 31.31 -10.12 0.90
N LEU A 358 30.41 -10.19 -0.07
CA LEU A 358 30.75 -10.41 -1.48
C LEU A 358 31.57 -9.24 -2.05
N ALA A 359 31.19 -8.00 -1.72
CA ALA A 359 31.84 -6.79 -2.24
C ALA A 359 33.20 -6.49 -1.56
N LEU A 360 33.28 -6.67 -0.24
CA LEU A 360 34.44 -6.25 0.57
C LEU A 360 35.37 -7.41 0.97
N GLY A 361 34.89 -8.66 0.90
CA GLY A 361 35.68 -9.85 1.13
C GLY A 361 36.35 -9.90 2.51
N ALA A 362 37.68 -10.01 2.52
CA ALA A 362 38.49 -10.15 3.73
C ALA A 362 38.66 -8.83 4.52
N THR A 363 38.29 -7.68 3.94
CA THR A 363 38.38 -6.38 4.62
C THR A 363 37.30 -6.23 5.69
N LEU A 364 36.13 -6.87 5.49
CA LEU A 364 35.05 -6.92 6.45
C LEU A 364 35.32 -8.01 7.50
N LYS A 365 35.85 -7.57 8.64
CA LYS A 365 36.16 -8.41 9.82
C LYS A 365 35.10 -8.27 10.91
N PRO A 366 35.04 -9.20 11.87
CA PRO A 366 34.15 -9.06 13.01
C PRO A 366 34.42 -7.78 13.82
N GLY A 367 33.36 -7.09 14.21
CA GLY A 367 33.48 -5.83 14.97
C GLY A 367 33.66 -4.57 14.12
N MET A 368 33.58 -4.71 12.79
CA MET A 368 33.63 -3.58 11.86
C MET A 368 32.23 -3.21 11.33
N ALA A 369 32.06 -1.95 11.00
CA ALA A 369 30.89 -1.33 10.38
C ALA A 369 31.26 -0.71 9.02
N LEU A 370 30.24 -0.33 8.27
CA LEU A 370 30.37 0.23 6.93
C LEU A 370 30.14 1.74 6.95
N ASP A 371 31.07 2.48 6.36
CA ASP A 371 30.86 3.88 6.01
C ASP A 371 30.54 3.95 4.51
N LEU A 372 29.26 4.14 4.22
CA LEU A 372 28.71 3.89 2.89
C LEU A 372 28.98 5.06 1.93
N HIS A 373 29.47 4.72 0.74
CA HIS A 373 29.47 5.64 -0.39
C HIS A 373 28.02 6.06 -0.75
N PRO A 374 27.74 7.30 -1.20
CA PRO A 374 26.37 7.74 -1.52
C PRO A 374 25.58 6.83 -2.45
N LEU A 375 26.27 6.16 -3.38
CA LEU A 375 25.67 5.14 -4.26
C LEU A 375 25.24 3.88 -3.50
N ALA A 376 26.04 3.43 -2.52
CA ALA A 376 25.71 2.30 -1.65
C ALA A 376 24.52 2.64 -0.75
N ILE A 377 24.45 3.88 -0.26
CA ILE A 377 23.31 4.41 0.50
C ILE A 377 22.03 4.29 -0.34
N ALA A 378 22.05 4.73 -1.60
CA ALA A 378 20.90 4.59 -2.50
C ALA A 378 20.48 3.13 -2.70
N GLY A 379 21.44 2.22 -2.92
CA GLY A 379 21.15 0.78 -3.05
C GLY A 379 20.58 0.16 -1.76
N TYR A 380 21.11 0.54 -0.60
CA TYR A 380 20.65 0.08 0.71
C TYR A 380 19.23 0.58 1.02
N ILE A 381 18.94 1.85 0.77
CA ILE A 381 17.58 2.39 0.86
C ILE A 381 16.67 1.67 -0.13
N GLY A 382 17.14 1.41 -1.35
CA GLY A 382 16.41 0.67 -2.37
C GLY A 382 15.92 -0.69 -1.87
N ILE A 383 16.81 -1.51 -1.31
CA ILE A 383 16.41 -2.82 -0.75
C ILE A 383 15.45 -2.66 0.44
N ILE A 384 15.61 -1.63 1.28
CA ILE A 384 14.69 -1.35 2.38
C ILE A 384 13.30 -0.99 1.83
N VAL A 385 13.22 -0.07 0.88
CA VAL A 385 11.94 0.33 0.25
C VAL A 385 11.26 -0.88 -0.39
N THR A 386 12.01 -1.74 -1.09
CA THR A 386 11.45 -2.98 -1.63
C THR A 386 10.94 -3.90 -0.53
N ALA A 387 11.67 -4.08 0.57
CA ALA A 387 11.18 -4.89 1.70
C ALA A 387 9.91 -4.30 2.31
N LEU A 388 9.83 -2.97 2.41
CA LEU A 388 8.64 -2.31 2.95
C LEU A 388 7.44 -2.53 2.04
N ASN A 389 7.61 -2.42 0.72
CA ASN A 389 6.56 -2.72 -0.26
C ASN A 389 6.19 -4.21 -0.28
N LEU A 390 7.15 -5.12 -0.03
CA LEU A 390 6.89 -6.56 0.05
C LEU A 390 6.23 -7.01 1.36
N MET A 391 6.06 -6.13 2.35
CA MET A 391 5.34 -6.49 3.58
C MET A 391 3.91 -6.97 3.23
N PRO A 392 3.45 -8.10 3.79
CA PRO A 392 2.16 -8.66 3.42
C PRO A 392 1.05 -7.92 4.15
N PHE A 393 0.68 -6.75 3.62
CA PHE A 393 -0.27 -5.82 4.23
C PHE A 393 -1.00 -4.97 3.19
N GLY A 394 -2.34 -5.01 3.21
CA GLY A 394 -3.20 -4.01 2.58
C GLY A 394 -2.87 -3.75 1.12
N GLN A 395 -2.63 -2.47 0.80
CA GLN A 395 -2.37 -1.97 -0.56
C GLN A 395 -0.90 -2.06 -0.98
N LEU A 396 -0.02 -2.59 -0.13
CA LEU A 396 1.38 -2.79 -0.49
C LEU A 396 1.51 -3.97 -1.47
N ASP A 397 2.56 -3.95 -2.28
CA ASP A 397 2.86 -5.00 -3.27
C ASP A 397 2.81 -6.41 -2.64
N GLY A 398 3.36 -6.58 -1.44
CA GLY A 398 3.31 -7.83 -0.68
C GLY A 398 1.91 -8.25 -0.25
N GLY A 399 1.02 -7.28 0.04
CA GLY A 399 -0.38 -7.51 0.32
C GLY A 399 -1.10 -8.10 -0.91
N HIS A 400 -0.89 -7.51 -2.08
CA HIS A 400 -1.42 -8.02 -3.36
C HIS A 400 -0.86 -9.38 -3.75
N ILE A 401 0.43 -9.64 -3.48
CA ILE A 401 1.05 -10.96 -3.71
C ILE A 401 0.34 -12.02 -2.86
N ILE A 402 0.18 -11.78 -1.55
CA ILE A 402 -0.49 -12.72 -0.65
C ILE A 402 -1.98 -12.87 -0.98
N HIS A 403 -2.67 -11.79 -1.34
CA HIS A 403 -4.06 -11.85 -1.80
C HIS A 403 -4.16 -12.69 -3.07
N ALA A 404 -3.35 -12.41 -4.07
CA ALA A 404 -3.39 -13.17 -5.30
C ALA A 404 -3.09 -14.65 -5.06
N MET A 405 -2.16 -15.03 -4.18
CA MET A 405 -1.86 -16.44 -3.88
C MET A 405 -2.91 -17.13 -3.02
N LEU A 406 -3.30 -16.53 -1.89
CA LEU A 406 -4.07 -17.20 -0.83
C LEU A 406 -5.53 -16.73 -0.73
N GLY A 407 -5.94 -15.79 -1.57
CA GLY A 407 -7.26 -15.18 -1.58
C GLY A 407 -7.41 -14.05 -0.55
N GLN A 408 -8.48 -13.27 -0.73
CA GLN A 408 -8.70 -12.01 0.01
C GLN A 408 -8.79 -12.21 1.53
N ARG A 409 -9.40 -13.30 2.00
CA ARG A 409 -9.59 -13.52 3.45
C ARG A 409 -8.27 -13.77 4.16
N VAL A 410 -7.43 -14.64 3.59
CA VAL A 410 -6.14 -14.97 4.18
C VAL A 410 -5.25 -13.73 4.14
N ALA A 411 -5.26 -12.95 3.05
CA ALA A 411 -4.53 -11.70 2.97
C ALA A 411 -4.95 -10.67 4.03
N ILE A 412 -6.25 -10.54 4.33
CA ILE A 412 -6.72 -9.66 5.40
C ILE A 412 -6.20 -10.14 6.77
N ILE A 413 -6.25 -11.44 7.05
CA ILE A 413 -5.75 -12.01 8.30
C ILE A 413 -4.25 -11.78 8.43
N VAL A 414 -3.48 -12.11 7.39
CA VAL A 414 -2.03 -11.92 7.35
C VAL A 414 -1.69 -10.44 7.50
N GLY A 415 -2.38 -9.54 6.80
CA GLY A 415 -2.21 -8.10 6.94
C GLY A 415 -2.47 -7.62 8.37
N GLN A 416 -3.54 -8.07 9.01
CA GLN A 416 -3.80 -7.71 10.40
C GLN A 416 -2.70 -8.20 11.35
N MET A 417 -2.17 -9.40 11.12
CA MET A 417 -1.03 -9.94 11.88
C MET A 417 0.24 -9.11 11.65
N THR A 418 0.57 -8.78 10.40
CA THR A 418 1.70 -7.92 10.03
C THR A 418 1.64 -6.59 10.75
N ARG A 419 0.46 -5.94 10.76
CA ARG A 419 0.26 -4.68 11.50
C ARG A 419 0.56 -4.82 12.98
N ILE A 420 0.02 -5.85 13.64
CA ILE A 420 0.25 -6.08 15.07
C ILE A 420 1.74 -6.30 15.34
N VAL A 421 2.41 -7.12 14.52
CA VAL A 421 3.85 -7.38 14.65
C VAL A 421 4.67 -6.10 14.48
N VAL A 422 4.39 -5.29 13.46
CA VAL A 422 5.13 -4.02 13.24
C VAL A 422 4.88 -3.02 14.37
N VAL A 423 3.66 -2.94 14.90
CA VAL A 423 3.35 -2.11 16.08
C VAL A 423 4.14 -2.57 17.30
N ILE A 424 4.21 -3.88 17.57
CA ILE A 424 5.03 -4.43 18.65
C ILE A 424 6.52 -4.11 18.42
N LEU A 425 7.01 -4.29 17.20
CA LEU A 425 8.39 -3.97 16.84
C LEU A 425 8.71 -2.48 16.99
N ALA A 426 7.76 -1.58 16.74
CA ALA A 426 7.92 -0.15 16.94
C ALA A 426 8.14 0.25 18.41
N PHE A 427 7.63 -0.53 19.36
CA PHE A 427 7.94 -0.34 20.79
C PHE A 427 9.33 -0.82 21.16
N ILE A 428 9.87 -1.81 20.43
CA ILE A 428 11.21 -2.37 20.67
C ILE A 428 12.28 -1.50 19.98
N ARG A 429 12.03 -1.09 18.74
CA ARG A 429 12.93 -0.26 17.94
C ARG A 429 12.19 0.95 17.36
N ARG A 430 12.70 2.13 17.69
CA ARG A 430 12.13 3.42 17.23
C ARG A 430 12.07 3.54 15.71
N ASP A 431 12.92 2.84 14.97
CA ASP A 431 12.96 2.92 13.51
C ASP A 431 11.64 2.45 12.84
N PHE A 432 10.88 1.55 13.47
CA PHE A 432 9.61 1.07 12.94
C PHE A 432 8.42 1.98 13.30
N PHE A 433 8.62 3.03 14.08
CA PHE A 433 7.51 3.86 14.58
C PHE A 433 6.75 4.58 13.46
N LEU A 434 7.47 5.18 12.52
CA LEU A 434 6.87 5.83 11.34
C LEU A 434 6.08 4.82 10.50
N TRP A 435 6.64 3.64 10.28
CA TRP A 435 5.98 2.56 9.55
C TRP A 435 4.74 2.02 10.27
N ALA A 436 4.81 1.85 11.59
CA ALA A 436 3.66 1.42 12.39
C ALA A 436 2.50 2.41 12.29
N ILE A 437 2.77 3.72 12.30
CA ILE A 437 1.73 4.75 12.09
C ILE A 437 1.10 4.61 10.70
N ILE A 438 1.91 4.46 9.65
CA ILE A 438 1.41 4.30 8.27
C ILE A 438 0.50 3.06 8.17
N LEU A 439 0.93 1.91 8.67
CA LEU A 439 0.14 0.66 8.61
C LEU A 439 -1.11 0.71 9.49
N LEU A 440 -1.12 1.50 10.57
CA LEU A 440 -2.30 1.70 11.40
C LEU A 440 -3.37 2.52 10.66
N LEU A 441 -2.96 3.54 9.92
CA LEU A 441 -3.84 4.43 9.16
C LEU A 441 -4.33 3.81 7.84
N MET A 442 -3.51 2.95 7.24
CA MET A 442 -3.84 2.29 5.97
C MET A 442 -4.87 1.16 6.17
N PRO A 443 -5.91 1.06 5.31
CA PRO A 443 -6.87 -0.04 5.37
C PRO A 443 -6.22 -1.40 5.03
N VAL A 444 -6.67 -2.46 5.70
CA VAL A 444 -6.15 -3.83 5.47
C VAL A 444 -6.78 -4.47 4.24
N SER A 445 -8.02 -4.13 3.92
CA SER A 445 -8.70 -4.65 2.75
C SER A 445 -8.38 -3.79 1.54
N ASP A 446 -7.95 -4.42 0.46
CA ASP A 446 -7.85 -3.76 -0.84
C ASP A 446 -9.02 -4.13 -1.78
N GLN A 447 -9.11 -3.44 -2.92
CA GLN A 447 -10.09 -3.73 -3.97
C GLN A 447 -9.78 -5.07 -4.65
N PRO A 448 -10.72 -6.03 -4.66
CA PRO A 448 -10.52 -7.31 -5.31
C PRO A 448 -10.47 -7.19 -6.84
N ALA A 449 -9.81 -8.15 -7.47
CA ALA A 449 -9.84 -8.31 -8.92
C ALA A 449 -11.27 -8.62 -9.40
N LEU A 450 -11.56 -8.34 -10.68
CA LEU A 450 -12.85 -8.67 -11.27
C LEU A 450 -13.13 -10.17 -11.23
N ASN A 451 -12.11 -11.00 -11.47
CA ASN A 451 -12.12 -12.42 -11.21
C ASN A 451 -11.15 -12.77 -10.07
N ASP A 452 -11.69 -12.87 -8.85
CA ASP A 452 -10.96 -13.19 -7.61
C ASP A 452 -11.01 -14.68 -7.23
N VAL A 453 -11.62 -15.52 -8.06
CA VAL A 453 -11.76 -16.97 -7.80
C VAL A 453 -10.68 -17.76 -8.54
N THR A 454 -10.22 -17.31 -9.71
CA THR A 454 -9.19 -18.03 -10.48
C THR A 454 -7.87 -18.13 -9.71
N GLU A 455 -7.36 -19.35 -9.61
CA GLU A 455 -6.10 -19.67 -8.95
C GLU A 455 -4.87 -19.31 -9.82
N LEU A 456 -3.73 -19.18 -9.13
CA LEU A 456 -2.42 -18.97 -9.75
C LEU A 456 -1.86 -20.28 -10.28
N ASP A 457 -0.87 -20.18 -11.16
CA ASP A 457 -0.07 -21.31 -11.60
C ASP A 457 1.17 -21.49 -10.71
N ASN A 458 1.71 -22.71 -10.67
CA ASN A 458 2.84 -23.09 -9.82
C ASN A 458 4.07 -22.18 -9.95
N ARG A 459 4.29 -21.55 -11.12
CA ARG A 459 5.42 -20.62 -11.33
C ARG A 459 5.24 -19.32 -10.55
N ARG A 460 4.03 -18.76 -10.55
CA ARG A 460 3.71 -17.55 -9.78
C ARG A 460 3.75 -17.83 -8.28
N ASP A 461 3.25 -18.99 -7.84
CA ASP A 461 3.36 -19.36 -6.43
C ASP A 461 4.81 -19.45 -5.96
N PHE A 462 5.69 -20.07 -6.76
CA PHE A 462 7.13 -20.08 -6.48
C PHE A 462 7.71 -18.66 -6.38
N LEU A 463 7.37 -17.79 -7.33
CA LEU A 463 7.87 -16.41 -7.35
C LEU A 463 7.38 -15.59 -6.15
N GLY A 464 6.15 -15.83 -5.70
CA GLY A 464 5.58 -15.19 -4.51
C GLY A 464 6.25 -15.66 -3.23
N ILE A 465 6.51 -16.96 -3.09
CA ILE A 465 7.31 -17.50 -1.98
C ILE A 465 8.72 -16.90 -2.00
N PHE A 466 9.34 -16.83 -3.17
CA PHE A 466 10.67 -16.22 -3.34
C PHE A 466 10.69 -14.74 -2.90
N ALA A 467 9.66 -13.96 -3.25
CA ALA A 467 9.53 -12.59 -2.79
C ALA A 467 9.41 -12.49 -1.25
N MET A 468 8.65 -13.39 -0.62
CA MET A 468 8.57 -13.46 0.85
C MET A 468 9.91 -13.87 1.49
N VAL A 469 10.69 -14.74 0.86
CA VAL A 469 12.05 -15.08 1.32
C VAL A 469 12.98 -13.87 1.22
N ILE A 470 12.90 -13.10 0.13
CA ILE A 470 13.66 -11.86 -0.02
C ILE A 470 13.30 -10.87 1.10
N LEU A 471 12.02 -10.62 1.33
CA LEU A 471 11.52 -9.77 2.42
C LEU A 471 12.15 -10.16 3.76
N VAL A 472 12.06 -11.44 4.11
CA VAL A 472 12.58 -11.97 5.37
C VAL A 472 14.09 -11.81 5.44
N SER A 473 14.82 -12.04 4.34
CA SER A 473 16.29 -11.85 4.30
C SER A 473 16.71 -10.39 4.47
N ILE A 474 15.88 -9.43 4.05
CA ILE A 474 16.16 -8.00 4.20
C ILE A 474 15.88 -7.56 5.64
N LEU A 475 14.74 -7.98 6.22
CA LEU A 475 14.29 -7.51 7.53
C LEU A 475 14.93 -8.23 8.72
N LEU A 476 15.29 -9.50 8.58
CA LEU A 476 15.85 -10.27 9.70
C LEU A 476 17.35 -10.04 9.85
N PRO A 477 17.83 -9.89 11.11
CA PRO A 477 19.26 -9.81 11.39
C PRO A 477 19.95 -11.14 11.09
N LEU A 478 21.23 -11.06 10.76
CA LEU A 478 22.06 -12.23 10.47
C LEU A 478 22.18 -13.13 11.71
N PRO A 479 21.81 -14.43 11.65
CA PRO A 479 22.00 -15.34 12.76
C PRO A 479 23.49 -15.47 13.12
N LYS A 480 23.82 -15.48 14.42
CA LYS A 480 25.21 -15.53 14.92
C LYS A 480 26.03 -16.70 14.33
N VAL A 481 25.40 -17.84 14.11
CA VAL A 481 26.05 -19.02 13.51
C VAL A 481 26.48 -18.75 12.07
N VAL A 482 25.63 -18.09 11.29
CA VAL A 482 25.93 -17.71 9.90
C VAL A 482 26.96 -16.59 9.86
N ALA A 483 26.87 -15.63 10.79
CA ALA A 483 27.87 -14.57 10.96
C ALA A 483 29.27 -15.15 11.21
N ALA A 484 29.39 -16.11 12.13
CA ALA A 484 30.64 -16.80 12.42
C ALA A 484 31.18 -17.56 11.20
N TRP A 485 30.31 -18.23 10.42
CA TRP A 485 30.72 -18.93 9.19
C TRP A 485 31.19 -17.96 8.10
N LEU A 486 30.54 -16.80 7.96
CA LEU A 486 30.94 -15.74 7.03
C LEU A 486 32.16 -14.93 7.52
N GLY A 487 32.55 -15.09 8.79
CA GLY A 487 33.64 -14.33 9.40
C GLY A 487 33.34 -12.84 9.54
N ILE A 488 32.13 -12.48 10.01
CA ILE A 488 31.65 -11.10 10.24
C ILE A 488 30.96 -10.99 11.61
#